data_AF-A0A7J6M6T1-F1
#
_entry.id   AF-A0A7J6M6T1-F1
#
_cell.length_a   1.000
_cell.length_b   1.000
_cell.length_c   1.000
_cell.angle_alpha   90.00
_cell.angle_beta   90.00
_cell.angle_gamma   90.00
#
_symmetry.space_group_name_H-M   'P 1'
#
loop_
_entity.id
_entity.type
_entity.pdbx_description
1 polymer ?
#
loop_
_entity_poly.entity_id
_entity_poly.type
_entity_poly.pdbx_seq_one_letter_code
_entity_poly.pdbx_strand_id
1 'polypeptide(L)'
;MTSSTNGTKVQAHLYDLSQGMARQMSPMILGKQIDGIWHTGIVVFGLEYYYGGGICVSPPPAVPMPYQTIDLGYTHKTRDELNTYLRSIWNQYTTDTYSLLTNNCNNFADVVVK
;
A
#
# COMPACT_ATOMS: atom_id res chain seq x y z
N MET A 1 -19.90 -1.45 27.45
CA MET A 1 -19.74 -2.75 26.76
C MET A 1 -19.18 -2.46 25.38
N THR A 2 -17.88 -2.57 25.20
CA THR A 2 -17.22 -2.35 23.90
C THR A 2 -17.51 -3.55 23.02
N SER A 3 -18.33 -3.38 21.99
CA SER A 3 -18.52 -4.40 20.95
C SER A 3 -17.15 -4.78 20.38
N SER A 4 -16.67 -5.97 20.74
CA SER A 4 -15.48 -6.56 20.17
C SER A 4 -15.79 -6.87 18.72
N THR A 5 -15.28 -6.07 17.79
CA THR A 5 -15.30 -6.43 16.37
C THR A 5 -14.42 -7.68 16.20
N ASN A 6 -15.02 -8.84 15.93
CA ASN A 6 -14.37 -10.14 15.73
C ASN A 6 -13.50 -10.22 14.44
N GLY A 7 -12.96 -9.10 13.97
CA GLY A 7 -12.17 -9.02 12.74
C GLY A 7 -10.74 -8.56 13.00
N THR A 8 -9.85 -8.84 12.07
CA THR A 8 -8.47 -8.32 12.09
C THR A 8 -8.47 -6.90 11.55
N LYS A 9 -7.86 -5.96 12.26
CA LYS A 9 -7.73 -4.57 11.82
C LYS A 9 -6.94 -4.49 10.49
N VAL A 10 -7.44 -3.69 9.56
CA VAL A 10 -6.78 -3.38 8.28
C VAL A 10 -6.42 -1.90 8.26
N GLN A 11 -5.18 -1.59 7.90
CA GLN A 11 -4.71 -0.21 7.78
C GLN A 11 -4.00 -0.02 6.44
N ALA A 12 -4.02 1.20 5.90
CA ALA A 12 -3.13 1.63 4.83
C ALA A 12 -2.03 2.52 5.41
N HIS A 13 -0.78 2.20 5.11
CA HIS A 13 0.36 3.07 5.34
C HIS A 13 0.66 3.85 4.07
N LEU A 14 0.52 5.17 4.13
CA LEU A 14 0.88 6.08 3.06
C LEU A 14 2.25 6.65 3.34
N TYR A 15 3.09 6.63 2.32
CA TYR A 15 4.45 7.16 2.34
C TYR A 15 4.61 8.20 1.24
N ASP A 16 5.28 9.30 1.55
CA ASP A 16 5.87 10.16 0.52
C ASP A 16 7.33 9.75 0.33
N LEU A 17 7.61 9.03 -0.75
CA LEU A 17 8.97 8.57 -1.08
C LEU A 17 9.92 9.75 -1.36
N SER A 18 9.40 10.93 -1.66
CA SER A 18 10.21 12.14 -1.85
C SER A 18 10.52 12.86 -0.55
N GLN A 19 9.89 12.49 0.57
CA GLN A 19 10.05 13.13 1.88
C GLN A 19 9.87 14.67 1.82
N GLY A 20 8.88 15.14 1.08
CA GLY A 20 8.57 16.56 0.90
C GLY A 20 9.32 17.24 -0.26
N MET A 21 10.33 16.60 -0.85
CA MET A 21 11.06 17.17 -1.98
C MET A 21 10.17 17.36 -3.21
N ALA A 22 9.24 16.44 -3.48
CA ALA A 22 8.31 16.57 -4.61
C ALA A 22 7.49 17.87 -4.46
N ARG A 23 6.95 18.13 -3.26
CA ARG A 23 6.18 19.35 -2.98
C ARG A 23 6.99 20.63 -3.20
N GLN A 24 8.29 20.61 -2.89
CA GLN A 24 9.15 21.79 -3.03
C GLN A 24 9.66 22.00 -4.46
N MET A 25 9.97 20.94 -5.18
CA MET A 25 10.73 21.02 -6.44
C MET A 25 9.88 20.78 -7.70
N SER A 26 8.69 20.19 -7.58
CA SER A 26 7.92 19.78 -8.74
C SER A 26 7.52 20.92 -9.69
N PRO A 27 7.20 22.16 -9.25
CA PRO A 27 6.89 23.23 -10.20
C PRO A 27 8.08 23.56 -11.12
N MET A 28 9.30 23.48 -10.60
CA MET A 28 10.51 23.78 -11.36
C MET A 28 10.88 22.65 -12.31
N ILE A 29 10.72 21.38 -11.88
CA ILE A 29 11.14 20.21 -12.66
C ILE A 29 10.05 19.78 -13.66
N LEU A 30 8.79 19.74 -13.22
CA LEU A 30 7.66 19.20 -13.97
C LEU A 30 6.76 20.28 -14.57
N GLY A 31 6.96 21.56 -14.22
CA GLY A 31 6.02 22.63 -14.55
C GLY A 31 4.66 22.48 -13.84
N LYS A 32 4.55 21.58 -12.86
CA LYS A 32 3.30 21.21 -12.19
C LYS A 32 3.53 20.96 -10.70
N GLN A 33 2.62 21.44 -9.87
CA GLN A 33 2.60 21.11 -8.44
C GLN A 33 2.13 19.66 -8.23
N ILE A 34 2.91 18.88 -7.49
CA ILE A 34 2.52 17.59 -6.89
C ILE A 34 2.91 17.61 -5.42
N ASP A 35 2.14 16.95 -4.56
CA ASP A 35 2.35 17.03 -3.11
C ASP A 35 3.27 15.94 -2.54
N GLY A 36 3.57 14.90 -3.33
CA GLY A 36 4.39 13.77 -2.90
C GLY A 36 4.54 12.72 -4.00
N ILE A 37 5.47 11.79 -3.78
CA ILE A 37 5.56 10.53 -4.55
C ILE A 37 4.95 9.44 -3.67
N TRP A 38 3.67 9.20 -3.88
CA TRP A 38 2.87 8.36 -2.99
C TRP A 38 3.14 6.87 -3.19
N HIS A 39 3.51 6.21 -2.10
CA HIS A 39 3.56 4.76 -1.97
C HIS A 39 2.59 4.30 -0.89
N THR A 40 1.85 3.22 -1.15
CA THR A 40 0.86 2.67 -0.22
C THR A 40 1.15 1.20 0.05
N GLY A 41 1.16 0.83 1.33
CA GLY A 41 1.19 -0.55 1.81
C GLY A 41 -0.05 -0.88 2.64
N ILE A 42 -0.56 -2.11 2.52
CA ILE A 42 -1.69 -2.60 3.31
C ILE A 42 -1.17 -3.38 4.50
N VAL A 43 -1.50 -2.94 5.70
CA VAL A 43 -1.12 -3.58 6.95
C VAL A 43 -2.28 -4.40 7.50
N VAL A 44 -2.08 -5.71 7.60
CA VAL A 44 -3.05 -6.67 8.15
C VAL A 44 -2.31 -7.93 8.60
N PHE A 45 -2.81 -8.61 9.63
CA PHE A 45 -2.18 -9.82 10.20
C PHE A 45 -0.73 -9.60 10.66
N GLY A 46 -0.39 -8.37 11.11
CA GLY A 46 0.94 -8.01 11.57
C GLY A 46 1.99 -7.84 10.46
N LEU A 47 1.58 -7.83 9.21
CA LEU A 47 2.45 -7.69 8.04
C LEU A 47 1.96 -6.57 7.13
N GLU A 48 2.88 -6.03 6.35
CA GLU A 48 2.63 -5.03 5.34
C GLU A 48 2.80 -5.63 3.94
N TYR A 49 1.79 -5.47 3.10
CA TYR A 49 1.72 -5.98 1.74
C TYR A 49 1.72 -4.81 0.76
N TYR A 50 2.62 -4.82 -0.22
CA TYR A 50 2.75 -3.75 -1.20
C TYR A 50 3.31 -4.28 -2.52
N TYR A 51 3.26 -3.44 -3.56
CA TYR A 51 3.83 -3.77 -4.88
C TYR A 51 5.09 -2.93 -5.16
N GLY A 52 6.23 -3.62 -5.30
CA GLY A 52 7.54 -3.00 -5.51
C GLY A 52 8.37 -3.65 -6.63
N GLY A 53 7.73 -4.09 -7.71
CA GLY A 53 8.35 -4.96 -8.75
C GLY A 53 8.00 -6.45 -8.59
N GLY A 54 7.17 -6.74 -7.61
CA GLY A 54 6.56 -8.01 -7.26
C GLY A 54 5.64 -7.77 -6.06
N ILE A 55 4.77 -8.73 -5.72
CA ILE A 55 4.04 -8.66 -4.45
C ILE A 55 5.06 -8.86 -3.32
N CYS A 56 5.26 -7.82 -2.53
CA CYS A 56 6.19 -7.79 -1.41
C CYS A 56 5.44 -7.93 -0.09
N VAL A 57 6.08 -8.57 0.89
CA VAL A 57 5.57 -8.73 2.25
C VAL A 57 6.69 -8.47 3.23
N SER A 58 6.50 -7.54 4.16
CA SER A 58 7.49 -7.22 5.19
C SER A 58 6.81 -6.91 6.53
N PRO A 59 7.55 -6.88 7.65
CA PRO A 59 7.06 -6.22 8.86
C PRO A 59 6.77 -4.74 8.58
N PRO A 60 5.71 -4.17 9.19
CA PRO A 60 5.48 -2.73 9.13
C PRO A 60 6.45 -1.96 10.06
N PRO A 61 6.85 -0.73 9.71
CA PRO A 61 6.59 -0.09 8.43
C PRO A 61 7.59 -0.54 7.35
N ALA A 62 7.13 -0.79 6.13
CA ALA A 62 7.97 -1.20 5.00
C ALA A 62 8.99 -0.12 4.59
N VAL A 63 8.59 1.15 4.70
CA VAL A 63 9.45 2.32 4.52
C VAL A 63 9.51 3.08 5.84
N PRO A 64 10.67 3.66 6.23
CA PRO A 64 10.74 4.48 7.45
C PRO A 64 9.72 5.63 7.42
N MET A 65 9.06 5.88 8.56
CA MET A 65 8.19 7.04 8.79
C MET A 65 7.01 7.13 7.79
N PRO A 66 5.91 6.36 7.98
CA PRO A 66 4.71 6.59 7.20
C PRO A 66 4.25 8.05 7.34
N TYR A 67 3.97 8.69 6.21
CA TYR A 67 3.40 10.02 6.17
C TYR A 67 2.03 10.04 6.86
N GLN A 68 1.23 8.98 6.64
CA GLN A 68 -0.06 8.82 7.27
C GLN A 68 -0.41 7.32 7.41
N THR A 69 -1.03 6.95 8.52
CA THR A 69 -1.69 5.65 8.68
C THR A 69 -3.20 5.87 8.64
N ILE A 70 -3.89 5.17 7.75
CA ILE A 70 -5.35 5.25 7.57
C ILE A 70 -5.97 3.94 8.02
N ASP A 71 -6.93 4.02 8.95
CA ASP A 71 -7.71 2.86 9.37
C ASP A 71 -8.77 2.54 8.31
N LEU A 72 -8.69 1.34 7.70
CA LEU A 72 -9.60 0.89 6.65
C LEU A 72 -10.74 0.01 7.18
N GLY A 73 -10.72 -0.33 8.47
CA GLY A 73 -11.73 -1.14 9.15
C GLY A 73 -11.18 -2.50 9.59
N TYR A 74 -12.02 -3.53 9.47
CA TYR A 74 -11.72 -4.88 9.95
C TYR A 74 -12.11 -5.92 8.90
N THR A 75 -11.30 -6.97 8.77
CA THR A 75 -11.60 -8.13 7.92
C THR A 75 -11.88 -9.38 8.75
N HIS A 76 -12.83 -10.19 8.32
CA HIS A 76 -13.05 -11.53 8.85
C HIS A 76 -12.37 -12.62 8.02
N LYS A 77 -11.72 -12.25 6.91
CA LYS A 77 -10.89 -13.17 6.14
C LYS A 77 -9.68 -13.59 6.98
N THR A 78 -9.21 -14.80 6.73
CA THR A 78 -7.98 -15.33 7.29
C THR A 78 -6.77 -14.88 6.46
N ARG A 79 -5.58 -15.01 7.06
CA ARG A 79 -4.33 -14.78 6.36
C ARG A 79 -4.15 -15.74 5.17
N ASP A 80 -4.63 -16.98 5.28
CA ASP A 80 -4.51 -17.97 4.20
C ASP A 80 -5.42 -17.67 3.01
N GLU A 81 -6.63 -17.14 3.25
CA GLU A 81 -7.49 -16.63 2.17
C GLU A 81 -6.82 -15.45 1.44
N LEU A 82 -6.23 -14.51 2.19
CA LEU A 82 -5.45 -13.42 1.59
C LEU A 82 -4.27 -13.96 0.78
N ASN A 83 -3.46 -14.87 1.34
CA ASN A 83 -2.33 -15.46 0.64
C ASN A 83 -2.77 -16.20 -0.64
N THR A 84 -3.91 -16.90 -0.60
CA THR A 84 -4.47 -17.59 -1.76
C THR A 84 -4.89 -16.58 -2.84
N TYR A 85 -5.50 -15.48 -2.44
CA TYR A 85 -5.85 -14.39 -3.36
C TYR A 85 -4.60 -13.72 -3.97
N LEU A 86 -3.59 -13.40 -3.17
CA LEU A 86 -2.34 -12.83 -3.67
C LEU A 86 -1.64 -13.76 -4.67
N ARG A 87 -1.69 -15.08 -4.43
CA ARG A 87 -1.21 -16.10 -5.38
C ARG A 87 -2.05 -16.21 -6.64
N SER A 88 -3.32 -15.80 -6.66
CA SER A 88 -4.13 -15.84 -7.89
C SER A 88 -3.88 -14.62 -8.79
N ILE A 89 -3.42 -13.51 -8.23
CA ILE A 89 -3.15 -12.26 -8.96
C ILE A 89 -1.65 -12.01 -9.21
N TRP A 90 -0.74 -12.86 -8.72
CA TRP A 90 0.70 -12.62 -8.74
C TRP A 90 1.28 -12.24 -10.12
N ASN A 91 0.77 -12.86 -11.19
CA ASN A 91 1.22 -12.62 -12.56
C ASN A 91 0.83 -11.23 -13.10
N GLN A 92 -0.08 -10.53 -12.43
CA GLN A 92 -0.48 -9.16 -12.76
C GLN A 92 0.46 -8.13 -12.09
N TYR A 93 1.24 -8.54 -11.08
CA TYR A 93 2.10 -7.69 -10.26
C TYR A 93 3.55 -8.19 -10.30
N THR A 94 4.23 -7.93 -11.42
CA THR A 94 5.60 -8.34 -11.73
C THR A 94 6.44 -7.12 -12.10
N THR A 95 7.75 -7.25 -12.22
CA THR A 95 8.58 -6.11 -12.64
C THR A 95 8.15 -5.58 -14.01
N ASP A 96 7.79 -6.47 -14.94
CA ASP A 96 7.39 -6.12 -16.32
C ASP A 96 6.02 -5.45 -16.40
N THR A 97 5.12 -5.77 -15.47
CA THR A 97 3.78 -5.17 -15.44
C THR A 97 3.73 -3.88 -14.62
N TYR A 98 4.83 -3.45 -14.00
CA TYR A 98 4.87 -2.25 -13.18
C TYR A 98 4.73 -0.99 -14.05
N SER A 99 3.76 -0.14 -13.70
CA SER A 99 3.52 1.13 -14.35
C SER A 99 3.25 2.20 -13.29
N LEU A 100 4.07 3.25 -13.31
CA LEU A 100 3.91 4.39 -12.40
C LEU A 100 2.51 5.00 -12.45
N LEU A 101 1.82 4.93 -13.60
CA LEU A 101 0.51 5.57 -13.79
C LEU A 101 -0.67 4.62 -13.62
N THR A 102 -0.52 3.35 -14.00
CA THR A 102 -1.67 2.45 -14.21
C THR A 102 -1.58 1.13 -13.47
N ASN A 103 -0.41 0.75 -12.95
CA ASN A 103 -0.25 -0.48 -12.18
C ASN A 103 0.93 -0.34 -11.22
N ASN A 104 0.69 0.31 -10.09
CA ASN A 104 1.67 0.56 -9.03
C ASN A 104 1.12 0.10 -7.66
N CYS A 105 1.86 0.38 -6.59
CA CYS A 105 1.47 0.09 -5.21
C CYS A 105 0.09 0.61 -4.79
N ASN A 106 -0.35 1.75 -5.31
CA ASN A 106 -1.66 2.32 -4.99
C ASN A 106 -2.78 1.50 -5.67
N ASN A 107 -2.60 1.10 -6.93
CA ASN A 107 -3.54 0.20 -7.60
C ASN A 107 -3.60 -1.18 -6.94
N PHE A 108 -2.46 -1.70 -6.50
CA PHE A 108 -2.39 -2.95 -5.74
C PHE A 108 -3.14 -2.84 -4.42
N ALA A 109 -2.92 -1.76 -3.66
CA ALA A 109 -3.62 -1.50 -2.40
C ALA A 109 -5.14 -1.50 -2.60
N ASP A 110 -5.64 -0.81 -3.62
CA ASP A 110 -7.08 -0.76 -3.97
C ASP A 110 -7.68 -2.13 -4.28
N VAL A 111 -6.89 -3.05 -4.86
CA VAL A 111 -7.33 -4.40 -5.21
C VAL A 111 -7.34 -5.31 -3.98
N VAL A 112 -6.35 -5.19 -3.10
CA VAL A 112 -6.22 -6.02 -1.89
C VAL A 112 -7.27 -5.71 -0.83
N VAL A 113 -7.76 -4.47 -0.75
CA VAL A 113 -8.73 -4.04 0.27
C VAL A 113 -10.19 -4.25 -0.12
N LYS A 114 -10.47 -4.75 -1.33
CA LYS A 114 -11.81 -5.08 -1.82
C LYS A 114 -12.22 -6.51 -1.43
#